data_AF-A0A3D2NC52-F1
#
_entry.id   AF-A0A3D2NC52-F1
#
_cell.length_a   1.000
_cell.length_b   1.000
_cell.length_c   1.000
_cell.angle_alpha   90.00
_cell.angle_beta   90.00
_cell.angle_gamma   90.00
#
_symmetry.space_group_name_H-M   'P 1'
#
loop_
_entity.id
_entity.type
_entity.pdbx_description
1 polymer ?
#
loop_
_entity_poly.entity_id
_entity_poly.type
_entity_poly.pdbx_seq_one_letter_code
_entity_poly.pdbx_strand_id
1 'polypeptide(L)'
;HGHGSVVGLAPSAVAAEVLAGDLGISTENTAKWWQTYRDHGMGFAAGQLVIVDEASLAGTLALDRLVRVAADAGAKVLLVGDPAQLQSVDAGGAFGMLVADREDVPELTDVRRITAAWEKDATLDLRNGRVEAIDTYQAHGRIRAGEAERMADAAYAAWQRDRAAGLASILIAESSTMVTTLNQRARADLILAEVVDARAEVRLHDGTEASIGDAIITRRNDRALRAGRGWVRNGSRWTITAIVSDGSLRVRPAGRRRGASVRLPVEYVAEHVELGYAVTAYRAQGVTVETGHTLVEPGATRENFYVAMTRGRLGNTAYVSINRPDDDHIHPPTHDTATVAARKVLAGVLQHVGAELSARQMIAAEQDTWGSVAHFAAEYETIAAAAQQPRWEALVRATRLTEAEADEAIGSTAFGALGAELRRAEADGYDADRLLRALVTSRPLDDADDVAAVLHERVIRALTRTNGAGRVRQPATPIAGLITPALGTMDEDMRTALRERAALIEQRADALVAEAVGTSAAWVVELGTEPADPQLAALWRREARTVAAYRDTYGITASTLGLVGDDARQRADAARARDAILRAQQLAAPAAEPDPIAPAVRVAAPRL
;
A
#
# COMPACT_ATOMS: atom_id res chain seq x y z
N HIS A 1 -28.81 -33.28 0.80
CA HIS A 1 -29.29 -31.91 1.10
C HIS A 1 -30.45 -31.44 0.20
N GLY A 2 -30.68 -32.00 -0.99
CA GLY A 2 -31.93 -31.77 -1.75
C GLY A 2 -31.99 -30.41 -2.46
N HIS A 3 -33.04 -30.18 -3.26
CA HIS A 3 -33.25 -28.89 -3.92
C HIS A 3 -33.53 -27.78 -2.91
N GLY A 4 -32.90 -26.62 -3.08
CA GLY A 4 -33.08 -25.46 -2.21
C GLY A 4 -32.20 -25.44 -0.95
N SER A 5 -31.27 -26.38 -0.78
CA SER A 5 -30.34 -26.35 0.35
C SER A 5 -29.19 -25.36 0.21
N VAL A 6 -28.96 -24.84 -1.01
CA VAL A 6 -27.91 -23.86 -1.28
C VAL A 6 -28.55 -22.64 -1.91
N VAL A 7 -28.19 -21.46 -1.40
CA VAL A 7 -28.61 -20.16 -1.90
C VAL A 7 -27.35 -19.42 -2.33
N GLY A 8 -27.24 -19.04 -3.61
CA GLY A 8 -26.13 -18.22 -4.09
C GLY A 8 -26.52 -16.74 -4.13
N LEU A 9 -25.63 -15.87 -3.69
CA LEU A 9 -25.82 -14.43 -3.67
C LEU A 9 -24.56 -13.74 -4.21
N ALA A 10 -24.73 -12.60 -4.87
CA ALA A 10 -23.62 -11.75 -5.27
C ALA A 10 -24.01 -10.26 -5.23
N PRO A 11 -23.08 -9.32 -5.00
CA PRO A 11 -23.38 -7.88 -4.97
C PRO A 11 -23.87 -7.31 -6.31
N SER A 12 -23.45 -7.90 -7.43
CA SER A 12 -23.85 -7.46 -8.77
C SER A 12 -24.74 -8.50 -9.47
N ALA A 13 -25.65 -8.03 -10.33
CA ALA A 13 -26.55 -8.92 -11.07
C ALA A 13 -25.81 -9.76 -12.12
N VAL A 14 -24.69 -9.27 -12.65
CA VAL A 14 -23.82 -9.99 -13.60
C VAL A 14 -23.06 -11.10 -12.86
N ALA A 15 -22.47 -10.80 -11.70
CA ALA A 15 -21.80 -11.82 -10.88
C ALA A 15 -22.79 -12.92 -10.46
N ALA A 16 -24.01 -12.54 -10.04
CA ALA A 16 -25.04 -13.52 -9.73
C ALA A 16 -25.35 -14.43 -10.94
N GLU A 17 -25.49 -13.88 -12.16
CA GLU A 17 -25.74 -14.68 -13.36
C GLU A 17 -24.60 -15.65 -13.68
N VAL A 18 -23.35 -15.21 -13.54
CA VAL A 18 -22.17 -16.07 -13.70
C VAL A 18 -22.19 -17.20 -12.67
N LEU A 19 -22.38 -16.87 -11.39
CA LEU A 19 -22.47 -17.85 -10.30
C LEU A 19 -23.60 -18.87 -10.53
N ALA A 20 -24.77 -18.42 -11.02
CA ALA A 20 -25.87 -19.33 -11.38
C ALA A 20 -25.49 -20.27 -12.53
N GLY A 21 -24.80 -19.75 -13.55
CA GLY A 21 -24.32 -20.54 -14.67
C GLY A 21 -23.32 -21.61 -14.24
N ASP A 22 -22.37 -21.24 -13.39
CA ASP A 22 -21.28 -22.12 -12.96
C ASP A 22 -21.73 -23.18 -11.95
N LEU A 23 -22.62 -22.83 -11.01
CA LEU A 23 -23.11 -23.75 -9.99
C LEU A 23 -24.38 -24.51 -10.38
N GLY A 24 -25.11 -24.04 -11.40
CA GLY A 24 -26.41 -24.61 -11.79
C GLY A 24 -27.50 -24.43 -10.72
N ILE A 25 -27.35 -23.47 -9.81
CA ILE A 25 -28.32 -23.14 -8.75
C ILE A 25 -28.98 -21.78 -8.98
N SER A 26 -30.07 -21.52 -8.26
CA SER A 26 -30.65 -20.18 -8.24
C SER A 26 -29.74 -19.23 -7.45
N THR A 27 -29.43 -18.10 -8.07
CA THR A 27 -28.64 -17.04 -7.44
C THR A 27 -29.33 -15.69 -7.58
N GLU A 28 -29.11 -14.81 -6.62
CA GLU A 28 -29.71 -13.49 -6.64
C GLU A 28 -28.72 -12.38 -6.26
N ASN A 29 -29.06 -11.17 -6.67
CA ASN A 29 -28.38 -9.97 -6.19
C ASN A 29 -28.71 -9.77 -4.69
N THR A 30 -27.70 -9.47 -3.86
CA THR A 30 -27.86 -9.29 -2.41
C THR A 30 -28.91 -8.24 -2.03
N ALA A 31 -28.96 -7.10 -2.73
CA ALA A 31 -29.95 -6.04 -2.48
C ALA A 31 -31.37 -6.50 -2.82
N LYS A 32 -31.53 -7.27 -3.91
CA LYS A 32 -32.83 -7.82 -4.31
C LYS A 32 -33.31 -8.90 -3.33
N TRP A 33 -32.41 -9.75 -2.87
CA TRP A 33 -32.72 -10.73 -1.82
C TRP A 33 -33.18 -10.01 -0.54
N TRP A 34 -32.44 -8.98 -0.11
CA TRP A 34 -32.79 -8.18 1.07
C TRP A 34 -34.17 -7.54 0.96
N GLN A 35 -34.51 -6.98 -0.20
CA GLN A 35 -35.83 -6.41 -0.44
C GLN A 35 -36.92 -7.49 -0.39
N THR A 36 -36.68 -8.66 -0.99
CA THR A 36 -37.63 -9.79 -0.96
C THR A 36 -37.86 -10.28 0.47
N TYR A 37 -36.80 -10.34 1.29
CA TYR A 37 -36.90 -10.66 2.71
C TYR A 37 -37.74 -9.64 3.47
N ARG A 38 -37.55 -8.34 3.23
CA ARG A 38 -38.33 -7.28 3.88
C ARG A 38 -39.80 -7.28 3.49
N ASP A 39 -40.09 -7.49 2.20
CA ASP A 39 -41.44 -7.36 1.66
C ASP A 39 -42.30 -8.62 1.93
N HIS A 40 -41.66 -9.79 2.01
CA HIS A 40 -42.37 -11.08 2.06
C HIS A 40 -41.97 -11.98 3.23
N GLY A 41 -40.98 -11.60 4.05
CA GLY A 41 -40.48 -12.44 5.15
C GLY A 41 -39.81 -13.75 4.71
N MET A 42 -39.54 -13.91 3.42
CA MET A 42 -38.90 -15.11 2.87
C MET A 42 -37.39 -15.08 3.13
N GLY A 43 -36.99 -15.48 4.33
CA GLY A 43 -35.60 -15.56 4.76
C GLY A 43 -34.93 -16.89 4.41
N PHE A 44 -33.86 -17.20 5.15
CA PHE A 44 -33.19 -18.49 5.07
C PHE A 44 -33.89 -19.54 5.95
N ALA A 45 -33.55 -20.80 5.74
CA ALA A 45 -34.01 -21.94 6.51
C ALA A 45 -32.83 -22.67 7.17
N ALA A 46 -33.13 -23.34 8.29
CA ALA A 46 -32.13 -24.10 9.04
C ALA A 46 -31.42 -25.15 8.16
N GLY A 47 -30.09 -25.21 8.27
CA GLY A 47 -29.27 -26.15 7.50
C GLY A 47 -29.03 -25.77 6.03
N GLN A 48 -29.47 -24.58 5.59
CA GLN A 48 -29.07 -24.04 4.29
C GLN A 48 -27.62 -23.54 4.29
N LEU A 49 -26.97 -23.62 3.13
CA LEU A 49 -25.70 -22.96 2.84
C LEU A 49 -25.95 -21.72 1.96
N VAL A 50 -25.58 -20.55 2.47
CA VAL A 50 -25.65 -19.27 1.75
C VAL A 50 -24.25 -18.94 1.26
N ILE A 51 -24.04 -18.99 -0.06
CA ILE A 51 -22.77 -18.62 -0.70
C ILE A 51 -22.89 -17.17 -1.15
N VAL A 52 -22.01 -16.29 -0.67
CA VAL A 52 -21.90 -14.92 -1.13
C VAL A 52 -20.62 -14.79 -1.93
N ASP A 53 -20.74 -14.76 -3.26
CA ASP A 53 -19.62 -14.58 -4.18
C ASP A 53 -19.31 -13.09 -4.41
N GLU A 54 -18.06 -12.79 -4.79
CA GLU A 54 -17.52 -11.42 -4.89
C GLU A 54 -17.75 -10.61 -3.59
N ALA A 55 -17.52 -11.24 -2.43
CA ALA A 55 -17.80 -10.67 -1.12
C ALA A 55 -17.00 -9.38 -0.82
N SER A 56 -15.86 -9.15 -1.48
CA SER A 56 -15.10 -7.91 -1.40
C SER A 56 -15.89 -6.68 -1.88
N LEU A 57 -16.82 -6.87 -2.82
CA LEU A 57 -17.71 -5.81 -3.34
C LEU A 57 -18.93 -5.55 -2.45
N ALA A 58 -19.19 -6.39 -1.46
CA ALA A 58 -20.36 -6.24 -0.60
C ALA A 58 -20.10 -5.17 0.47
N GLY A 59 -21.01 -4.20 0.59
CA GLY A 59 -20.94 -3.21 1.66
C GLY A 59 -21.09 -3.85 3.04
N THR A 60 -20.39 -3.30 4.04
CA THR A 60 -20.31 -3.84 5.41
C THR A 60 -21.68 -4.04 6.04
N LEU A 61 -22.58 -3.06 5.91
CA LEU A 61 -23.94 -3.16 6.45
C LEU A 61 -24.81 -4.19 5.73
N ALA A 62 -24.59 -4.40 4.43
CA ALA A 62 -25.31 -5.40 3.66
C ALA A 62 -24.91 -6.82 4.10
N LEU A 63 -23.60 -7.05 4.29
CA LEU A 63 -23.08 -8.31 4.84
C LEU A 63 -23.60 -8.58 6.25
N ASP A 64 -23.53 -7.59 7.15
CA ASP A 64 -24.01 -7.72 8.53
C ASP A 64 -25.49 -8.13 8.59
N ARG A 65 -26.37 -7.46 7.83
CA ARG A 65 -27.79 -7.81 7.76
C ARG A 65 -28.02 -9.23 7.24
N LEU A 66 -27.33 -9.60 6.17
CA LEU A 66 -27.44 -10.94 5.57
C LEU A 66 -27.00 -12.03 6.55
N VAL A 67 -25.86 -11.83 7.21
CA VAL A 67 -25.29 -12.76 8.19
C VAL A 67 -26.20 -12.89 9.42
N ARG A 68 -26.79 -11.80 9.92
CA ARG A 68 -27.75 -11.86 11.03
C ARG A 68 -28.96 -12.72 10.68
N VAL A 69 -29.59 -12.48 9.52
CA VAL A 69 -30.75 -13.28 9.09
C VAL A 69 -30.38 -14.75 8.90
N ALA A 70 -29.18 -15.05 8.39
CA ALA A 70 -28.70 -16.42 8.26
C ALA A 70 -28.46 -17.07 9.62
N ALA A 71 -27.87 -16.35 10.57
CA ALA A 71 -27.63 -16.82 11.93
C ALA A 71 -28.94 -17.12 12.67
N ASP A 72 -29.91 -16.21 12.60
CA ASP A 72 -31.24 -16.37 13.22
C ASP A 72 -31.99 -17.60 12.66
N ALA A 73 -31.79 -17.90 11.38
CA ALA A 73 -32.37 -19.07 10.72
C ALA A 73 -31.61 -20.39 10.98
N GLY A 74 -30.41 -20.35 11.54
CA GLY A 74 -29.52 -21.52 11.64
C GLY A 74 -28.94 -21.97 10.29
N ALA A 75 -28.73 -21.03 9.37
CA ALA A 75 -28.07 -21.25 8.08
C ALA A 75 -26.56 -20.93 8.18
N LYS A 76 -25.76 -21.61 7.36
CA LYS A 76 -24.31 -21.37 7.24
C LYS A 76 -24.05 -20.35 6.14
N VAL A 77 -23.24 -19.33 6.40
CA VAL A 77 -22.77 -18.38 5.39
C VAL A 77 -21.34 -18.73 4.97
N LEU A 78 -21.09 -18.79 3.67
CA LEU A 78 -19.78 -18.90 3.04
C LEU A 78 -19.53 -17.64 2.22
N LEU A 79 -18.58 -16.82 2.64
CA LEU A 79 -18.13 -15.66 1.87
C LEU A 79 -17.00 -16.10 0.95
N VAL A 80 -17.11 -15.77 -0.34
CA VAL A 80 -16.13 -16.06 -1.37
C VAL A 80 -15.78 -14.75 -2.05
N GLY A 81 -14.48 -14.47 -2.18
CA GLY A 81 -14.00 -13.23 -2.78
C GLY A 81 -12.50 -13.08 -2.58
N ASP A 82 -11.95 -12.00 -3.12
CA ASP A 82 -10.54 -11.66 -2.98
C ASP A 82 -10.39 -10.31 -2.28
N PRO A 83 -9.81 -10.24 -1.06
CA PRO A 83 -9.69 -8.98 -0.32
C PRO A 83 -8.72 -7.99 -0.98
N ALA A 84 -7.88 -8.43 -1.92
CA ALA A 84 -6.97 -7.58 -2.68
C ALA A 84 -7.59 -7.03 -3.98
N GLN A 85 -8.83 -7.42 -4.32
CA GLN A 85 -9.58 -6.79 -5.40
C GLN A 85 -10.31 -5.54 -4.91
N LEU A 86 -11.01 -4.89 -5.85
CA LEU A 86 -11.82 -3.72 -5.54
C LEU A 86 -12.83 -4.01 -4.44
N GLN A 87 -12.99 -3.01 -3.57
CA GLN A 87 -13.96 -3.03 -2.50
C GLN A 87 -15.31 -2.46 -2.97
N SER A 88 -16.30 -2.55 -2.09
CA SER A 88 -17.60 -1.93 -2.31
C SER A 88 -17.50 -0.42 -2.59
N VAL A 89 -18.38 0.11 -3.44
CA VAL A 89 -18.61 1.56 -3.54
C VAL A 89 -19.29 2.12 -2.29
N ASP A 90 -20.08 1.31 -1.60
CA ASP A 90 -20.62 1.65 -0.28
C ASP A 90 -19.54 1.45 0.80
N ALA A 91 -19.80 1.85 2.05
CA ALA A 91 -18.88 1.62 3.18
C ALA A 91 -18.43 0.15 3.26
N GLY A 92 -17.17 -0.09 2.87
CA GLY A 92 -16.60 -1.40 2.59
C GLY A 92 -15.76 -1.98 3.73
N GLY A 93 -14.88 -2.92 3.40
CA GLY A 93 -13.84 -3.44 4.31
C GLY A 93 -14.21 -4.65 5.16
N ALA A 94 -15.49 -4.99 5.36
CA ALA A 94 -15.88 -6.11 6.23
C ALA A 94 -15.31 -7.47 5.79
N PHE A 95 -15.29 -7.77 4.49
CA PHE A 95 -14.72 -9.02 4.00
C PHE A 95 -13.22 -9.11 4.29
N GLY A 96 -12.45 -8.06 3.96
CA GLY A 96 -11.01 -8.00 4.26
C GLY A 96 -10.72 -8.09 5.76
N MET A 97 -11.51 -7.41 6.60
CA MET A 97 -11.42 -7.52 8.05
C MET A 97 -11.66 -8.96 8.54
N LEU A 98 -12.71 -9.63 8.04
CA LEU A 98 -13.01 -11.03 8.43
C LEU A 98 -11.92 -12.00 7.97
N VAL A 99 -11.29 -11.74 6.83
CA VAL A 99 -10.16 -12.54 6.35
C VAL A 99 -8.93 -12.33 7.24
N ALA A 100 -8.65 -11.09 7.65
CA ALA A 100 -7.50 -10.77 8.49
C ALA A 100 -7.65 -11.25 9.95
N ASP A 101 -8.88 -11.26 10.49
CA ASP A 101 -9.17 -11.61 11.89
C ASP A 101 -9.23 -13.13 12.14
N ARG A 102 -9.25 -13.95 11.09
CA ARG A 102 -9.44 -15.39 11.18
C ARG A 102 -8.22 -16.17 10.72
N GLU A 103 -7.75 -17.08 11.56
CA GLU A 103 -6.64 -17.99 11.23
C GLU A 103 -7.08 -19.17 10.32
N ASP A 104 -8.38 -19.46 10.24
CA ASP A 104 -8.95 -20.64 9.57
C ASP A 104 -9.50 -20.36 8.16
N VAL A 105 -9.04 -19.29 7.51
CA VAL A 105 -9.52 -18.87 6.18
C VAL A 105 -8.81 -19.69 5.10
N PRO A 106 -9.53 -20.51 4.31
CA PRO A 106 -8.92 -21.24 3.21
C PRO A 106 -8.54 -20.28 2.07
N GLU A 107 -7.28 -20.27 1.67
CA GLU A 107 -6.80 -19.51 0.50
C GLU A 107 -6.52 -20.44 -0.69
N LEU A 108 -7.04 -20.09 -1.85
CA LEU A 108 -6.73 -20.75 -3.11
C LEU A 108 -5.58 -20.00 -3.80
N THR A 109 -4.43 -20.65 -3.93
CA THR A 109 -3.20 -20.02 -4.43
C THR A 109 -2.94 -20.24 -5.92
N ASP A 110 -3.69 -21.15 -6.57
CA ASP A 110 -3.44 -21.54 -7.96
C ASP A 110 -4.26 -20.70 -8.96
N VAL A 111 -3.57 -19.86 -9.73
CA VAL A 111 -4.18 -19.03 -10.78
C VAL A 111 -4.47 -19.88 -12.02
N ARG A 112 -5.74 -20.20 -12.25
CA ARG A 112 -6.17 -21.03 -13.40
C ARG A 112 -6.47 -20.25 -14.66
N ARG A 113 -6.94 -19.00 -14.55
CA ARG A 113 -7.46 -18.23 -15.68
C ARG A 113 -6.38 -17.66 -16.61
N ILE A 114 -5.16 -17.46 -16.12
CA ILE A 114 -4.04 -16.88 -16.89
C ILE A 114 -3.27 -18.01 -17.56
N THR A 115 -2.96 -17.88 -18.86
CA THR A 115 -2.34 -18.96 -19.64
C THR A 115 -0.83 -19.01 -19.43
N ALA A 116 -0.16 -17.86 -19.42
CA ALA A 116 1.28 -17.78 -19.29
C ALA A 116 1.71 -18.08 -17.83
N ALA A 117 2.59 -19.08 -17.65
CA ALA A 117 3.02 -19.50 -16.32
C ALA A 117 3.67 -18.35 -15.52
N TRP A 118 4.57 -17.59 -16.15
CA TRP A 118 5.24 -16.45 -15.52
C TRP A 118 4.25 -15.38 -15.05
N GLU A 119 3.15 -15.17 -15.78
CA GLU A 119 2.17 -14.12 -15.48
C GLU A 119 1.29 -14.52 -14.30
N LYS A 120 1.14 -15.82 -14.00
CA LYS A 120 0.44 -16.29 -12.81
C LYS A 120 1.15 -15.85 -11.53
N ASP A 121 2.45 -16.14 -11.43
CA ASP A 121 3.25 -15.80 -10.26
C ASP A 121 3.40 -14.28 -10.13
N ALA A 122 3.69 -13.59 -11.23
CA ALA A 122 3.78 -12.13 -11.25
C ALA A 122 2.46 -11.44 -10.86
N THR A 123 1.31 -12.04 -11.22
CA THR A 123 -0.02 -11.54 -10.81
C THR A 123 -0.25 -11.68 -9.29
N LEU A 124 0.24 -12.76 -8.67
CA LEU A 124 0.17 -12.92 -7.22
C LEU A 124 1.10 -11.92 -6.51
N ASP A 125 2.27 -11.63 -7.09
CA ASP A 125 3.15 -10.59 -6.58
C ASP A 125 2.50 -9.19 -6.72
N LEU A 126 1.82 -8.90 -7.84
CA LEU A 126 1.01 -7.68 -8.00
C LEU A 126 -0.09 -7.59 -6.93
N ARG A 127 -0.84 -8.68 -6.72
CA ARG A 127 -1.88 -8.78 -5.69
C ARG A 127 -1.36 -8.40 -4.31
N ASN A 128 -0.15 -8.86 -3.98
CA ASN A 128 0.48 -8.65 -2.68
C ASN A 128 1.26 -7.32 -2.59
N GLY A 129 1.30 -6.51 -3.66
CA GLY A 129 2.02 -5.24 -3.69
C GLY A 129 3.55 -5.38 -3.74
N ARG A 130 4.06 -6.53 -4.21
CA ARG A 130 5.51 -6.77 -4.38
C ARG A 130 6.02 -6.08 -5.64
N VAL A 131 6.99 -5.19 -5.46
CA VAL A 131 7.52 -4.33 -6.54
C VAL A 131 8.28 -5.14 -7.61
N GLU A 132 8.76 -6.33 -7.27
CA GLU A 132 9.44 -7.27 -8.16
C GLU A 132 8.54 -7.75 -9.33
N ALA A 133 7.22 -7.71 -9.14
CA ALA A 133 6.28 -7.98 -10.23
C ALA A 133 6.48 -7.02 -11.41
N ILE A 134 6.79 -5.75 -11.13
CA ILE A 134 7.01 -4.72 -12.15
C ILE A 134 8.18 -5.14 -13.06
N ASP A 135 9.28 -5.62 -12.48
CA ASP A 135 10.45 -6.08 -13.25
C ASP A 135 10.09 -7.26 -14.14
N THR A 136 9.24 -8.16 -13.64
CA THR A 136 8.83 -9.36 -14.38
C THR A 136 7.93 -8.99 -15.56
N TYR A 137 6.93 -8.12 -15.36
CA TYR A 137 6.08 -7.61 -16.45
C TYR A 137 6.91 -6.82 -17.47
N GLN A 138 7.89 -6.05 -17.03
CA GLN A 138 8.77 -5.27 -17.90
C GLN A 138 9.68 -6.18 -18.74
N ALA A 139 10.29 -7.20 -18.13
CA ALA A 139 11.12 -8.19 -18.84
C ALA A 139 10.36 -8.95 -19.94
N HIS A 140 9.04 -9.12 -19.76
CA HIS A 140 8.15 -9.74 -20.75
C HIS A 140 7.50 -8.73 -21.71
N GLY A 141 7.94 -7.46 -21.71
CA GLY A 141 7.44 -6.42 -22.62
C GLY A 141 5.98 -6.03 -22.39
N ARG A 142 5.45 -6.27 -21.19
CA ARG A 142 4.05 -5.99 -20.81
C ARG A 142 3.84 -4.63 -20.15
N ILE A 143 4.90 -3.84 -19.99
CA ILE A 143 4.82 -2.45 -19.55
C ILE A 143 5.34 -1.56 -20.68
N ARG A 144 4.55 -0.54 -21.02
CA ARG A 144 4.93 0.54 -21.93
C ARG A 144 4.78 1.86 -21.19
N ALA A 145 5.68 2.80 -21.46
CA ALA A 145 5.75 4.06 -20.75
C ALA A 145 5.89 5.24 -21.72
N GLY A 146 5.27 6.36 -21.39
CA GLY A 146 5.41 7.61 -22.14
C GLY A 146 4.34 8.62 -21.78
N GLU A 147 4.23 9.67 -22.58
CA GLU A 147 3.16 10.68 -22.45
C GLU A 147 1.77 10.03 -22.45
N ALA A 148 0.84 10.61 -21.68
CA ALA A 148 -0.51 10.09 -21.54
C ALA A 148 -1.20 9.87 -22.90
N GLU A 149 -1.13 10.85 -23.80
CA GLU A 149 -1.71 10.73 -25.14
C GLU A 149 -1.07 9.60 -25.97
N ARG A 150 0.27 9.49 -25.94
CA ARG A 150 0.98 8.42 -26.66
C ARG A 150 0.68 7.04 -26.09
N MET A 151 0.48 6.94 -24.78
CA MET A 151 0.10 5.69 -24.12
C MET A 151 -1.34 5.30 -24.43
N ALA A 152 -2.26 6.27 -24.48
CA ALA A 152 -3.61 6.06 -24.96
C ALA A 152 -3.62 5.59 -26.43
N ASP A 153 -2.83 6.23 -27.30
CA ASP A 153 -2.64 5.82 -28.70
C ASP A 153 -2.13 4.37 -28.81
N ALA A 154 -1.10 4.04 -28.04
CA ALA A 154 -0.46 2.73 -28.08
C ALA A 154 -1.38 1.61 -27.56
N ALA A 155 -2.16 1.89 -26.51
CA ALA A 155 -3.16 0.98 -25.96
C ALA A 155 -4.26 0.73 -26.97
N TYR A 156 -4.81 1.82 -27.53
CA TYR A 156 -5.87 1.77 -28.52
C TYR A 156 -5.45 1.00 -29.78
N ALA A 157 -4.25 1.28 -30.33
CA ALA A 157 -3.73 0.58 -31.50
C ALA A 157 -3.52 -0.92 -31.24
N ALA A 158 -3.13 -1.32 -30.02
CA ALA A 158 -2.99 -2.73 -29.67
C ALA A 158 -4.35 -3.44 -29.59
N TRP A 159 -5.32 -2.81 -28.94
CA TRP A 159 -6.70 -3.30 -28.91
C TRP A 159 -7.30 -3.45 -30.31
N GLN A 160 -7.06 -2.47 -31.20
CA GLN A 160 -7.54 -2.51 -32.58
C GLN A 160 -6.93 -3.69 -33.36
N ARG A 161 -5.62 -3.96 -33.19
CA ARG A 161 -4.97 -5.14 -33.79
C ARG A 161 -5.56 -6.45 -33.28
N ASP A 162 -5.81 -6.56 -31.98
CA ASP A 162 -6.41 -7.76 -31.39
C ASP A 162 -7.83 -7.99 -31.94
N ARG A 163 -8.62 -6.92 -32.05
CA ARG A 163 -9.96 -6.98 -32.66
C ARG A 163 -9.89 -7.40 -34.14
N ALA A 164 -8.95 -6.87 -34.90
CA ALA A 164 -8.73 -7.26 -36.30
C ALA A 164 -8.31 -8.74 -36.43
N ALA A 165 -7.59 -9.27 -35.44
CA ALA A 165 -7.27 -10.69 -35.32
C ALA A 165 -8.44 -11.56 -34.80
N GLY A 166 -9.59 -10.96 -34.48
CA GLY A 166 -10.77 -11.65 -33.99
C GLY A 166 -10.73 -12.01 -32.50
N LEU A 167 -9.78 -11.47 -31.74
CA LEU A 167 -9.65 -11.71 -30.31
C LEU A 167 -10.67 -10.88 -29.52
N ALA A 168 -11.20 -11.46 -28.45
CA ALA A 168 -11.93 -10.70 -27.44
C ALA A 168 -10.93 -9.85 -26.64
N SER A 169 -10.97 -8.53 -26.80
CA SER A 169 -10.06 -7.59 -26.14
C SER A 169 -10.82 -6.49 -25.39
N ILE A 170 -10.21 -5.95 -24.34
CA ILE A 170 -10.77 -4.88 -23.51
C ILE A 170 -9.75 -3.75 -23.32
N LEU A 171 -10.22 -2.51 -23.45
CA LEU A 171 -9.50 -1.32 -23.01
C LEU A 171 -9.98 -0.92 -21.62
N ILE A 172 -9.04 -0.71 -20.69
CA ILE A 172 -9.32 -0.31 -19.32
C ILE A 172 -8.60 1.00 -19.04
N ALA A 173 -9.32 1.97 -18.51
CA ALA A 173 -8.76 3.23 -18.04
C ALA A 173 -9.29 3.56 -16.64
N GLU A 174 -8.63 4.47 -15.95
CA GLU A 174 -9.01 4.85 -14.58
C GLU A 174 -10.18 5.84 -14.57
N SER A 175 -10.06 6.94 -15.31
CA SER A 175 -11.06 8.02 -15.32
C SER A 175 -12.19 7.80 -16.33
N SER A 176 -13.40 8.24 -15.96
CA SER A 176 -14.55 8.24 -16.88
C SER A 176 -14.32 9.11 -18.11
N THR A 177 -13.63 10.24 -17.95
CA THR A 177 -13.24 11.13 -19.05
C THR A 177 -12.40 10.39 -20.08
N MET A 178 -11.35 9.67 -19.64
CA MET A 178 -10.50 8.90 -20.54
C MET A 178 -11.27 7.76 -21.23
N VAL A 179 -12.18 7.09 -20.50
CA VAL A 179 -13.08 6.08 -21.07
C VAL A 179 -13.94 6.69 -22.19
N THR A 180 -14.54 7.86 -21.99
CA THR A 180 -15.33 8.55 -23.01
C THR A 180 -14.48 8.92 -24.22
N THR A 181 -13.29 9.48 -24.02
CA THR A 181 -12.35 9.83 -25.10
C THR A 181 -11.95 8.60 -25.93
N LEU A 182 -11.58 7.51 -25.27
CA LEU A 182 -11.22 6.25 -25.94
C LEU A 182 -12.42 5.65 -26.71
N ASN A 183 -13.62 5.72 -26.14
CA ASN A 183 -14.85 5.25 -26.79
C ASN A 183 -15.19 6.06 -28.04
N GLN A 184 -15.10 7.39 -27.97
CA GLN A 184 -15.36 8.28 -29.13
C GLN A 184 -14.38 8.01 -30.26
N ARG A 185 -13.08 7.88 -29.94
CA ARG A 185 -12.06 7.52 -30.92
C ARG A 185 -12.33 6.15 -31.54
N ALA A 186 -12.62 5.14 -30.71
CA ALA A 186 -12.95 3.80 -31.17
C ALA A 186 -14.09 3.80 -32.19
N ARG A 187 -15.15 4.56 -31.88
CA ARG A 187 -16.28 4.73 -32.78
C ARG A 187 -15.87 5.42 -34.10
N ALA A 188 -15.15 6.54 -34.03
CA ALA A 188 -14.72 7.28 -35.23
C ALA A 188 -13.95 6.41 -36.23
N ASP A 189 -13.00 5.60 -35.74
CA ASP A 189 -12.23 4.70 -36.59
C ASP A 189 -13.08 3.54 -37.15
N LEU A 190 -14.03 3.03 -36.37
CA LEU A 190 -14.93 1.96 -36.83
C LEU A 190 -15.95 2.46 -37.87
N ILE A 191 -16.30 3.75 -37.85
CA ILE A 191 -17.08 4.40 -38.92
C ILE A 191 -16.25 4.47 -40.19
N LEU A 192 -15.00 4.94 -40.10
CA LEU A 192 -14.08 5.02 -41.25
C LEU A 192 -13.77 3.64 -41.85
N ALA A 193 -13.73 2.60 -41.02
CA ALA A 193 -13.55 1.21 -41.44
C ALA A 193 -14.84 0.53 -41.93
N GLU A 194 -15.96 1.26 -42.02
CA GLU A 194 -17.30 0.76 -42.42
C GLU A 194 -17.83 -0.41 -41.57
N VAL A 195 -17.30 -0.57 -40.34
CA VAL A 195 -17.80 -1.56 -39.37
C VAL A 195 -19.02 -1.03 -38.63
N VAL A 196 -19.10 0.30 -38.45
CA VAL A 196 -20.22 1.02 -37.84
C VAL A 196 -20.93 1.84 -38.91
N ASP A 197 -22.24 1.66 -39.05
CA ASP A 197 -23.07 2.40 -40.01
C ASP A 197 -23.64 3.67 -39.37
N ALA A 198 -22.91 4.79 -39.54
CA ALA A 198 -23.26 6.11 -39.00
C ALA A 198 -24.35 6.87 -39.80
N ARG A 199 -25.09 6.23 -40.71
CA ARG A 199 -26.23 6.87 -41.39
C ARG A 199 -27.38 7.22 -40.45
N ALA A 200 -27.48 6.51 -39.33
CA ALA A 200 -28.43 6.76 -38.27
C ALA A 200 -27.71 6.66 -36.93
N GLU A 201 -28.03 7.59 -36.04
CA GLU A 201 -27.36 7.74 -34.75
C GLU A 201 -28.39 7.97 -33.65
N VAL A 202 -28.10 7.47 -32.46
CA VAL A 202 -28.86 7.75 -31.24
C VAL A 202 -27.92 8.32 -30.18
N ARG A 203 -28.40 9.33 -29.45
CA ARG A 203 -27.66 9.91 -28.33
C ARG A 203 -27.75 9.03 -27.10
N LEU A 204 -26.62 8.82 -26.45
CA LEU A 204 -26.44 8.02 -25.24
C LEU A 204 -26.40 8.91 -23.97
N HIS A 205 -26.33 8.25 -22.82
CA HIS A 205 -26.29 8.89 -21.50
C HIS A 205 -25.13 9.86 -21.30
N ASP A 206 -23.94 9.50 -21.75
CA ASP A 206 -22.72 10.32 -21.61
C ASP A 206 -22.58 11.40 -22.70
N GLY A 207 -23.64 11.61 -23.50
CA GLY A 207 -23.66 12.57 -24.61
C GLY A 207 -22.96 12.07 -25.86
N THR A 208 -22.39 10.85 -25.86
CA THR A 208 -21.89 10.21 -27.08
C THR A 208 -23.04 9.75 -27.97
N GLU A 209 -22.71 9.41 -29.21
CA GLU A 209 -23.63 8.85 -30.17
C GLU A 209 -23.31 7.38 -30.42
N ALA A 210 -24.33 6.59 -30.75
CA ALA A 210 -24.18 5.21 -31.15
C ALA A 210 -24.99 4.88 -32.41
N SER A 211 -24.47 3.92 -33.15
CA SER A 211 -24.94 3.53 -34.48
C SER A 211 -24.99 2.00 -34.63
N ILE A 212 -25.55 1.51 -35.74
CA ILE A 212 -25.58 0.07 -36.00
C ILE A 212 -24.13 -0.45 -36.10
N GLY A 213 -23.83 -1.53 -35.38
CA GLY A 213 -22.47 -2.10 -35.27
C GLY A 213 -21.74 -1.69 -33.99
N ASP A 214 -22.18 -0.64 -33.29
CA ASP A 214 -21.50 -0.18 -32.09
C ASP A 214 -21.60 -1.18 -30.93
N ALA A 215 -20.51 -1.27 -30.16
CA ALA A 215 -20.52 -1.97 -28.88
C ALA A 215 -20.95 -1.02 -27.76
N ILE A 216 -21.92 -1.44 -26.96
CA ILE A 216 -22.48 -0.65 -25.86
C ILE A 216 -22.47 -1.43 -24.55
N ILE A 217 -22.58 -0.70 -23.44
CA ILE A 217 -22.75 -1.23 -22.09
C ILE A 217 -23.99 -0.61 -21.44
N THR A 218 -24.75 -1.44 -20.71
CA THR A 218 -25.94 -0.99 -19.96
C THR A 218 -25.59 -0.67 -18.52
N ARG A 219 -26.14 0.42 -17.97
CA ARG A 219 -25.80 0.96 -16.64
C ARG A 219 -26.86 0.75 -15.55
N ARG A 220 -28.02 0.20 -15.92
CA ARG A 220 -29.12 -0.07 -14.99
C ARG A 220 -29.60 -1.50 -15.13
N ASN A 221 -30.16 -2.03 -14.05
CA ASN A 221 -30.86 -3.29 -14.06
C ASN A 221 -32.32 -3.05 -14.49
N ASP A 222 -32.80 -3.71 -15.53
CA ASP A 222 -34.21 -3.69 -15.94
C ASP A 222 -34.71 -5.09 -16.33
N ARG A 223 -35.61 -5.64 -15.50
CA ARG A 223 -36.17 -6.98 -15.66
C ARG A 223 -37.31 -7.06 -16.67
N ALA A 224 -37.93 -5.94 -17.04
CA ALA A 224 -38.92 -5.89 -18.09
C ALA A 224 -38.27 -6.10 -19.47
N LEU A 225 -37.01 -5.69 -19.61
CA LEU A 225 -36.21 -5.87 -20.82
C LEU A 225 -35.62 -7.30 -20.87
N ARG A 226 -36.40 -8.23 -21.45
CA ARG A 226 -36.03 -9.66 -21.53
C ARG A 226 -35.04 -9.96 -22.65
N ALA A 227 -34.03 -10.78 -22.33
CA ALA A 227 -32.94 -11.21 -23.20
C ALA A 227 -32.89 -12.75 -23.28
N GLY A 228 -33.80 -13.36 -24.04
CA GLY A 228 -33.96 -14.82 -24.05
C GLY A 228 -34.42 -15.32 -22.68
N ARG A 229 -33.60 -16.16 -22.01
CA ARG A 229 -33.86 -16.62 -20.63
C ARG A 229 -33.47 -15.60 -19.56
N GLY A 230 -32.71 -14.55 -19.93
CA GLY A 230 -32.21 -13.51 -19.03
C GLY A 230 -32.95 -12.17 -19.18
N TRP A 231 -32.34 -11.11 -18.67
CA TRP A 231 -32.83 -9.73 -18.72
C TRP A 231 -31.67 -8.74 -18.73
N VAL A 232 -31.92 -7.46 -19.01
CA VAL A 232 -30.87 -6.43 -19.14
C VAL A 232 -30.30 -6.04 -17.78
N ARG A 233 -29.02 -6.28 -17.57
CA ARG A 233 -28.32 -5.99 -16.30
C ARG A 233 -27.35 -4.84 -16.45
N ASN A 234 -27.07 -4.16 -15.34
CA ASN A 234 -25.96 -3.22 -15.24
C ASN A 234 -24.64 -3.98 -15.47
N GLY A 235 -23.79 -3.47 -16.36
CA GLY A 235 -22.52 -4.06 -16.78
C GLY A 235 -22.61 -5.00 -17.98
N SER A 236 -23.82 -5.34 -18.47
CA SER A 236 -23.96 -6.19 -19.65
C SER A 236 -23.49 -5.47 -20.93
N ARG A 237 -22.76 -6.20 -21.78
CA ARG A 237 -22.24 -5.70 -23.05
C ARG A 237 -23.05 -6.20 -24.23
N TRP A 238 -23.31 -5.30 -25.17
CA TRP A 238 -24.15 -5.57 -26.33
C TRP A 238 -23.55 -5.01 -27.61
N THR A 239 -23.99 -5.53 -28.74
CA THR A 239 -23.75 -4.96 -30.08
C THR A 239 -25.08 -4.47 -30.64
N ILE A 240 -25.11 -3.24 -31.14
CA ILE A 240 -26.29 -2.67 -31.80
C ILE A 240 -26.46 -3.34 -33.17
N THR A 241 -27.67 -3.82 -33.43
CA THR A 241 -28.02 -4.52 -34.68
C THR A 241 -29.05 -3.79 -35.52
N ALA A 242 -29.85 -2.91 -34.90
CA ALA A 242 -30.71 -1.99 -35.61
C ALA A 242 -31.06 -0.80 -34.71
N ILE A 243 -31.29 0.36 -35.34
CA ILE A 243 -31.94 1.51 -34.72
C ILE A 243 -33.38 1.53 -35.24
N VAL A 244 -34.34 1.60 -34.34
CA VAL A 244 -35.76 1.70 -34.67
C VAL A 244 -36.10 3.17 -34.92
N SER A 245 -37.11 3.44 -35.75
CA SER A 245 -37.52 4.80 -36.12
C SER A 245 -37.89 5.71 -34.95
N ASP A 246 -38.22 5.14 -33.79
CA ASP A 246 -38.52 5.88 -32.56
C ASP A 246 -37.29 6.13 -31.66
N GLY A 247 -36.09 5.82 -32.14
CA GLY A 247 -34.83 5.97 -31.38
C GLY A 247 -34.51 4.78 -30.47
N SER A 248 -35.36 3.75 -30.39
CA SER A 248 -35.04 2.54 -29.63
C SER A 248 -33.96 1.70 -30.30
N LEU A 249 -33.15 0.99 -29.52
CA LEU A 249 -32.08 0.13 -30.03
C LEU A 249 -32.48 -1.35 -30.01
N ARG A 250 -32.22 -2.08 -31.10
CA ARG A 250 -32.18 -3.56 -31.07
C ARG A 250 -30.76 -4.03 -30.90
N VAL A 251 -30.52 -4.75 -29.81
CA VAL A 251 -29.18 -5.13 -29.38
C VAL A 251 -29.07 -6.65 -29.25
N ARG A 252 -27.84 -7.17 -29.29
CA ARG A 252 -27.51 -8.58 -29.03
C ARG A 252 -26.33 -8.68 -28.08
N PRO A 253 -26.23 -9.73 -27.23
CA PRO A 253 -25.06 -9.92 -26.37
C PRO A 253 -23.76 -9.91 -27.18
N ALA A 254 -22.76 -9.18 -26.70
CA ALA A 254 -21.47 -9.07 -27.38
C ALA A 254 -20.81 -10.45 -27.60
N GLY A 255 -20.12 -10.63 -28.73
CA GLY A 255 -19.40 -11.86 -29.07
C GLY A 255 -20.26 -13.01 -29.62
N ARG A 256 -21.60 -12.91 -29.61
CA ARG A 256 -22.49 -13.94 -30.19
C ARG A 256 -23.01 -13.53 -31.57
N ARG A 257 -22.61 -14.26 -32.61
CA ARG A 257 -23.11 -14.07 -33.99
C ARG A 257 -24.59 -14.45 -34.17
N ARG A 258 -25.16 -15.27 -33.27
CA ARG A 258 -26.57 -15.69 -33.24
C ARG A 258 -27.07 -15.70 -31.79
N GLY A 259 -28.30 -15.22 -31.54
CA GLY A 259 -28.89 -15.18 -30.19
C GLY A 259 -30.09 -14.24 -30.06
N ALA A 260 -30.75 -14.27 -28.91
CA ALA A 260 -31.92 -13.44 -28.59
C ALA A 260 -31.54 -11.95 -28.66
N SER A 261 -32.30 -11.20 -29.45
CA SER A 261 -32.18 -9.73 -29.52
C SER A 261 -33.10 -9.09 -28.49
N VAL A 262 -32.64 -7.99 -27.91
CA VAL A 262 -33.41 -7.18 -26.95
C VAL A 262 -33.69 -5.83 -27.59
N ARG A 263 -34.89 -5.29 -27.35
CA ARG A 263 -35.19 -3.90 -27.68
C ARG A 263 -35.00 -3.05 -26.42
N LEU A 264 -34.07 -2.10 -26.46
CA LEU A 264 -33.89 -1.07 -25.45
C LEU A 264 -34.73 0.15 -25.85
N PRO A 265 -35.72 0.57 -25.02
CA PRO A 265 -36.50 1.78 -25.26
C PRO A 265 -35.64 3.03 -25.31
N VAL A 266 -36.10 4.06 -26.02
CA VAL A 266 -35.35 5.32 -26.21
C VAL A 266 -34.98 5.99 -24.89
N GLU A 267 -35.87 5.97 -23.90
CA GLU A 267 -35.63 6.54 -22.57
C GLU A 267 -34.51 5.79 -21.84
N TYR A 268 -34.53 4.46 -21.93
CA TYR A 268 -33.50 3.61 -21.34
C TYR A 268 -32.13 3.84 -22.02
N VAL A 269 -32.13 4.03 -23.34
CA VAL A 269 -30.91 4.33 -24.11
C VAL A 269 -30.33 5.68 -23.70
N ALA A 270 -31.18 6.71 -23.63
CA ALA A 270 -30.77 8.06 -23.28
C ALA A 270 -30.28 8.19 -21.82
N GLU A 271 -30.77 7.37 -20.88
CA GLU A 271 -30.39 7.49 -19.47
C GLU A 271 -29.36 6.44 -19.01
N HIS A 272 -29.29 5.28 -19.65
CA HIS A 272 -28.61 4.11 -19.06
C HIS A 272 -27.75 3.31 -20.04
N VAL A 273 -27.43 3.85 -21.22
CA VAL A 273 -26.54 3.20 -22.20
C VAL A 273 -25.34 4.09 -22.47
N GLU A 274 -24.16 3.48 -22.57
CA GLU A 274 -22.91 4.12 -22.97
C GLU A 274 -22.19 3.23 -24.00
N LEU A 275 -21.22 3.80 -24.72
CA LEU A 275 -20.30 3.01 -25.54
C LEU A 275 -19.46 2.06 -24.66
N GLY A 276 -19.15 0.89 -25.21
CA GLY A 276 -18.56 -0.24 -24.48
C GLY A 276 -17.20 -0.70 -24.98
N TYR A 277 -16.45 0.13 -25.71
CA TYR A 277 -15.12 -0.21 -26.24
C TYR A 277 -14.04 -0.14 -25.14
N ALA A 278 -14.12 0.90 -24.32
CA ALA A 278 -13.32 1.10 -23.12
C ALA A 278 -14.23 1.11 -21.87
N VAL A 279 -13.70 0.68 -20.73
CA VAL A 279 -14.40 0.69 -19.45
C VAL A 279 -13.45 1.05 -18.30
N THR A 280 -14.01 1.38 -17.14
CA THR A 280 -13.21 1.50 -15.92
C THR A 280 -12.87 0.13 -15.33
N ALA A 281 -11.82 0.05 -14.50
CA ALA A 281 -11.43 -1.18 -13.80
C ALA A 281 -12.60 -1.77 -12.99
N TYR A 282 -13.36 -0.93 -12.28
CA TYR A 282 -14.56 -1.33 -11.54
C TYR A 282 -15.62 -2.00 -12.42
N ARG A 283 -15.83 -1.51 -13.64
CA ARG A 283 -16.77 -2.12 -14.60
C ARG A 283 -16.21 -3.35 -15.32
N ALA A 284 -14.89 -3.53 -15.28
CA ALA A 284 -14.23 -4.72 -15.81
C ALA A 284 -14.20 -5.87 -14.80
N GLN A 285 -14.62 -5.66 -13.54
CA GLN A 285 -14.66 -6.73 -12.55
C GLN A 285 -15.59 -7.87 -12.98
N GLY A 286 -15.18 -9.11 -12.71
CA GLY A 286 -15.81 -10.32 -13.24
C GLY A 286 -15.67 -10.56 -14.76
N VAL A 287 -15.22 -9.58 -15.55
CA VAL A 287 -15.04 -9.75 -16.99
C VAL A 287 -13.80 -10.59 -17.28
N THR A 288 -13.95 -11.51 -18.24
CA THR A 288 -12.83 -12.31 -18.77
C THR A 288 -12.80 -12.19 -20.29
N VAL A 289 -11.64 -11.82 -20.82
CA VAL A 289 -11.37 -11.69 -22.25
C VAL A 289 -10.05 -12.37 -22.60
N GLU A 290 -9.67 -12.38 -23.87
CA GLU A 290 -8.40 -12.97 -24.30
C GLU A 290 -7.23 -12.03 -24.02
N THR A 291 -7.36 -10.74 -24.32
CA THR A 291 -6.30 -9.74 -24.07
C THR A 291 -6.83 -8.51 -23.33
N GLY A 292 -6.01 -7.98 -22.42
CA GLY A 292 -6.30 -6.75 -21.66
C GLY A 292 -5.27 -5.66 -21.92
N HIS A 293 -5.75 -4.45 -22.17
CA HIS A 293 -4.92 -3.26 -22.36
C HIS A 293 -5.34 -2.19 -21.34
N THR A 294 -4.45 -1.88 -20.41
CA THR A 294 -4.74 -1.02 -19.25
C THR A 294 -3.92 0.26 -19.33
N LEU A 295 -4.60 1.41 -19.39
CA LEU A 295 -3.98 2.71 -19.18
C LEU A 295 -3.85 2.97 -17.68
N VAL A 296 -2.64 3.34 -17.24
CA VAL A 296 -2.30 3.59 -15.83
C VAL A 296 -1.91 5.05 -15.66
N GLU A 297 -2.55 5.74 -14.72
CA GLU A 297 -2.26 7.13 -14.36
C GLU A 297 -1.51 7.20 -13.01
N PRO A 298 -0.67 8.24 -12.78
CA PRO A 298 -0.10 8.51 -11.47
C PRO A 298 -1.20 8.81 -10.45
N GLY A 299 -1.46 7.88 -9.53
CA GLY A 299 -2.55 7.97 -8.55
C GLY A 299 -3.47 6.74 -8.53
N ALA A 300 -3.33 5.84 -9.51
CA ALA A 300 -4.06 4.58 -9.50
C ALA A 300 -3.81 3.79 -8.21
N THR A 301 -4.85 3.12 -7.72
CA THR A 301 -4.73 2.21 -6.56
C THR A 301 -4.22 0.84 -7.00
N ARG A 302 -3.56 0.12 -6.09
CA ARG A 302 -3.11 -1.25 -6.31
C ARG A 302 -4.28 -2.16 -6.72
N GLU A 303 -5.43 -2.03 -6.08
CA GLU A 303 -6.62 -2.85 -6.33
C GLU A 303 -7.16 -2.62 -7.75
N ASN A 304 -7.21 -1.36 -8.20
CA ASN A 304 -7.60 -1.00 -9.57
C ASN A 304 -6.62 -1.61 -10.58
N PHE A 305 -5.31 -1.45 -10.33
CA PHE A 305 -4.28 -1.97 -11.21
C PHE A 305 -4.30 -3.50 -11.28
N TYR A 306 -4.42 -4.17 -10.14
CA TYR A 306 -4.52 -5.62 -10.03
C TYR A 306 -5.75 -6.17 -10.77
N VAL A 307 -6.93 -5.57 -10.56
CA VAL A 307 -8.14 -5.96 -11.30
C VAL A 307 -7.93 -5.74 -12.79
N ALA A 308 -7.42 -4.60 -13.22
CA ALA A 308 -7.22 -4.32 -14.65
C ALA A 308 -6.22 -5.30 -15.31
N MET A 309 -5.13 -5.63 -14.63
CA MET A 309 -4.06 -6.53 -15.11
C MET A 309 -4.42 -8.02 -15.07
N THR A 310 -5.65 -8.38 -14.69
CA THR A 310 -6.09 -9.78 -14.60
C THR A 310 -7.28 -10.10 -15.49
N ARG A 311 -7.69 -9.19 -16.39
CA ARG A 311 -8.88 -9.40 -17.24
C ARG A 311 -8.60 -10.33 -18.42
N GLY A 312 -7.41 -10.26 -19.01
CA GLY A 312 -6.97 -11.06 -20.16
C GLY A 312 -6.43 -12.43 -19.76
N ARG A 313 -6.85 -13.47 -20.48
CA ARG A 313 -6.36 -14.86 -20.31
C ARG A 313 -5.05 -15.14 -21.05
N LEU A 314 -4.84 -14.53 -22.23
CA LEU A 314 -3.65 -14.69 -23.07
C LEU A 314 -2.60 -13.62 -22.78
N GLY A 315 -3.02 -12.47 -22.23
CA GLY A 315 -2.11 -11.57 -21.55
C GLY A 315 -2.65 -10.17 -21.32
N ASN A 316 -1.95 -9.47 -20.43
CA ASN A 316 -2.30 -8.14 -19.97
C ASN A 316 -1.13 -7.19 -20.19
N THR A 317 -1.41 -5.98 -20.68
CA THR A 317 -0.39 -4.96 -20.96
C THR A 317 -0.76 -3.65 -20.29
N ALA A 318 0.19 -3.08 -19.54
CA ALA A 318 0.07 -1.79 -18.88
C ALA A 318 0.73 -0.69 -19.73
N TYR A 319 0.01 0.43 -19.86
CA TYR A 319 0.43 1.63 -20.57
C TYR A 319 0.49 2.77 -19.55
N VAL A 320 1.69 3.08 -19.09
CA VAL A 320 1.95 3.96 -17.94
C VAL A 320 2.22 5.37 -18.41
N SER A 321 1.35 6.28 -17.98
CA SER A 321 1.51 7.72 -18.23
C SER A 321 2.55 8.29 -17.25
N ILE A 322 3.65 8.83 -17.75
CA ILE A 322 4.76 9.33 -16.90
C ILE A 322 4.70 10.83 -16.61
N ASN A 323 3.84 11.60 -17.31
CA ASN A 323 3.67 13.03 -17.12
C ASN A 323 2.21 13.39 -16.78
N ARG A 324 2.04 14.38 -15.91
CA ARG A 324 0.77 15.09 -15.75
C ARG A 324 0.64 16.09 -16.91
N PRO A 325 -0.59 16.35 -17.42
CA PRO A 325 -0.82 17.27 -18.54
C PRO A 325 -0.47 18.74 -18.29
N ASP A 326 0.15 19.10 -17.16
CA ASP A 326 0.58 20.47 -16.83
C ASP A 326 2.11 20.68 -16.82
N ASP A 327 2.93 19.65 -17.12
CA ASP A 327 4.41 19.79 -17.21
C ASP A 327 4.86 20.09 -18.66
N ASP A 328 4.55 21.29 -19.16
CA ASP A 328 4.83 21.74 -20.53
C ASP A 328 6.33 21.90 -20.90
N HIS A 329 7.27 21.54 -20.00
CA HIS A 329 8.70 21.85 -20.16
C HIS A 329 9.67 20.72 -19.81
N ILE A 330 9.45 19.49 -20.30
CA ILE A 330 10.46 18.42 -20.19
C ILE A 330 10.71 17.76 -21.56
N HIS A 331 11.98 17.75 -21.99
CA HIS A 331 12.45 17.07 -23.20
C HIS A 331 12.01 15.59 -23.21
N PRO A 332 11.73 15.00 -24.39
CA PRO A 332 11.31 13.60 -24.48
C PRO A 332 12.36 12.69 -23.82
N PRO A 333 12.00 11.92 -22.78
CA PRO A 333 12.94 11.07 -22.06
C PRO A 333 13.51 9.98 -22.99
N THR A 334 14.76 9.59 -22.75
CA THR A 334 15.35 8.41 -23.41
C THR A 334 14.63 7.14 -22.96
N HIS A 335 14.77 6.05 -23.72
CA HIS A 335 14.09 4.78 -23.41
C HIS A 335 14.41 4.27 -21.98
N ASP A 336 15.64 4.47 -21.52
CA ASP A 336 16.05 4.10 -20.16
C ASP A 336 15.42 4.99 -19.08
N THR A 337 15.23 6.29 -19.34
CA THR A 337 14.55 7.19 -18.39
C THR A 337 13.06 6.89 -18.27
N ALA A 338 12.38 6.55 -19.37
CA ALA A 338 10.97 6.17 -19.36
C ALA A 338 10.71 4.88 -18.57
N THR A 339 11.65 3.95 -18.64
CA THR A 339 11.60 2.67 -17.92
C THR A 339 11.71 2.88 -16.41
N VAL A 340 12.68 3.69 -15.97
CA VAL A 340 12.84 4.06 -14.55
C VAL A 340 11.63 4.86 -14.04
N ALA A 341 11.11 5.78 -14.86
CA ALA A 341 9.92 6.56 -14.52
C ALA A 341 8.67 5.68 -14.34
N ALA A 342 8.43 4.74 -15.26
CA ALA A 342 7.31 3.81 -15.14
C ALA A 342 7.43 2.90 -13.92
N ARG A 343 8.64 2.41 -13.61
CA ARG A 343 8.88 1.66 -12.38
C ARG A 343 8.52 2.49 -11.14
N LYS A 344 8.91 3.77 -11.10
CA LYS A 344 8.58 4.67 -9.99
C LYS A 344 7.07 4.89 -9.85
N VAL A 345 6.37 5.14 -10.96
CA VAL A 345 4.91 5.30 -10.97
C VAL A 345 4.22 4.03 -10.49
N LEU A 346 4.57 2.87 -11.06
CA LEU A 346 3.97 1.59 -10.70
C LEU A 346 4.29 1.17 -9.26
N ALA A 347 5.50 1.46 -8.75
CA ALA A 347 5.82 1.24 -7.35
C ALA A 347 4.93 2.10 -6.43
N GLY A 348 4.70 3.36 -6.81
CA GLY A 348 3.72 4.22 -6.13
C GLY A 348 2.30 3.65 -6.17
N VAL A 349 1.84 3.16 -7.33
CA VAL A 349 0.53 2.51 -7.50
C VAL A 349 0.40 1.26 -6.61
N LEU A 350 1.44 0.41 -6.54
CA LEU A 350 1.43 -0.78 -5.69
C LEU A 350 1.43 -0.46 -4.19
N GLN A 351 1.97 0.70 -3.80
CA GLN A 351 1.95 1.19 -2.42
C GLN A 351 0.65 1.96 -2.10
N HIS A 352 -0.06 2.44 -3.12
CA HIS A 352 -1.31 3.16 -2.96
C HIS A 352 -2.49 2.19 -2.80
N VAL A 353 -2.75 1.80 -1.55
CA VAL A 353 -3.88 0.94 -1.18
C VAL A 353 -5.14 1.80 -1.05
N GLY A 354 -6.12 1.57 -1.93
CA GLY A 354 -7.40 2.29 -1.93
C GLY A 354 -8.48 1.63 -1.06
N ALA A 355 -8.17 0.51 -0.41
CA ALA A 355 -9.08 -0.19 0.48
C ALA A 355 -9.40 0.65 1.71
N GLU A 356 -10.68 0.92 1.95
CA GLU A 356 -11.14 1.55 3.19
C GLU A 356 -10.91 0.57 4.35
N LEU A 357 -10.15 1.01 5.35
CA LEU A 357 -10.01 0.28 6.60
C LEU A 357 -11.36 0.26 7.32
N SER A 358 -11.73 -0.91 7.88
CA SER A 358 -12.86 -0.95 8.80
C SER A 358 -12.61 -0.02 9.99
N ALA A 359 -13.67 0.44 10.68
CA ALA A 359 -13.52 1.29 11.87
C ALA A 359 -12.58 0.67 12.93
N ARG A 360 -12.57 -0.68 13.07
CA ARG A 360 -11.64 -1.37 13.97
C ARG A 360 -10.19 -1.27 13.50
N GLN A 361 -9.95 -1.49 12.22
CA GLN A 361 -8.61 -1.37 11.64
C GLN A 361 -8.12 0.08 11.66
N MET A 362 -9.00 1.06 11.47
CA MET A 362 -8.67 2.48 11.59
C MET A 362 -8.32 2.85 13.04
N ILE A 363 -9.10 2.38 14.03
CA ILE A 363 -8.77 2.58 15.46
C ILE A 363 -7.42 1.94 15.79
N ALA A 364 -7.17 0.72 15.33
CA ALA A 364 -5.90 0.03 15.56
C ALA A 364 -4.72 0.79 14.90
N ALA A 365 -4.87 1.23 13.65
CA ALA A 365 -3.84 1.98 12.93
C ALA A 365 -3.54 3.34 13.57
N GLU A 366 -4.58 4.06 14.01
CA GLU A 366 -4.43 5.29 14.79
C GLU A 366 -3.72 4.99 16.11
N GLN A 367 -4.18 4.00 16.87
CA GLN A 367 -3.55 3.59 18.13
C GLN A 367 -2.08 3.19 17.95
N ASP A 368 -1.73 2.48 16.86
CA ASP A 368 -0.36 2.16 16.52
C ASP A 368 0.46 3.40 16.16
N THR A 369 -0.15 4.37 15.47
CA THR A 369 0.52 5.64 15.13
C THR A 369 0.82 6.47 16.38
N TRP A 370 -0.19 6.68 17.23
CA TRP A 370 -0.06 7.44 18.49
C TRP A 370 0.72 6.67 19.58
N GLY A 371 0.76 5.35 19.49
CA GLY A 371 1.53 4.46 20.36
C GLY A 371 2.93 4.12 19.84
N SER A 372 3.34 4.68 18.69
CA SER A 372 4.64 4.38 18.07
C SER A 372 5.81 4.99 18.84
N VAL A 373 6.97 4.35 18.73
CA VAL A 373 8.25 4.87 19.22
C VAL A 373 8.55 6.22 18.58
N ALA A 374 8.23 6.42 17.29
CA ALA A 374 8.40 7.70 16.61
C ALA A 374 7.63 8.83 17.31
N HIS A 375 6.37 8.58 17.65
CA HIS A 375 5.51 9.56 18.31
C HIS A 375 6.02 9.90 19.72
N PHE A 376 6.24 8.90 20.56
CA PHE A 376 6.75 9.13 21.91
C PHE A 376 8.16 9.74 21.94
N ALA A 377 9.02 9.42 20.97
CA ALA A 377 10.32 10.04 20.83
C ALA A 377 10.21 11.52 20.46
N ALA A 378 9.26 11.89 19.59
CA ALA A 378 9.01 13.30 19.26
C ALA A 378 8.51 14.08 20.48
N GLU A 379 7.58 13.52 21.26
CA GLU A 379 7.15 14.11 22.53
C GLU A 379 8.33 14.27 23.50
N TYR A 380 9.13 13.22 23.66
CA TYR A 380 10.31 13.23 24.53
C TYR A 380 11.27 14.36 24.14
N GLU A 381 11.57 14.51 22.86
CA GLU A 381 12.46 15.55 22.35
C GLU A 381 11.91 16.96 22.61
N THR A 382 10.61 17.19 22.43
CA THR A 382 9.98 18.48 22.75
C THR A 382 10.09 18.81 24.24
N ILE A 383 9.77 17.84 25.12
CA ILE A 383 9.88 18.04 26.57
C ILE A 383 11.35 18.26 26.97
N ALA A 384 12.28 17.48 26.39
CA ALA A 384 13.71 17.59 26.68
C ALA A 384 14.27 18.95 26.28
N ALA A 385 13.89 19.46 25.10
CA ALA A 385 14.27 20.78 24.63
C ALA A 385 13.81 21.88 25.60
N ALA A 386 12.53 21.86 25.99
CA ALA A 386 11.98 22.84 26.94
C ALA A 386 12.61 22.73 28.33
N ALA A 387 12.79 21.50 28.84
CA ALA A 387 13.32 21.23 30.17
C ALA A 387 14.77 21.67 30.35
N GLN A 388 15.59 21.55 29.30
CA GLN A 388 17.01 21.89 29.35
C GLN A 388 17.33 23.29 28.81
N GLN A 389 16.39 23.96 28.16
CA GLN A 389 16.59 25.28 27.57
C GLN A 389 17.21 26.30 28.55
N PRO A 390 16.69 26.51 29.79
CA PRO A 390 17.27 27.49 30.72
C PRO A 390 18.73 27.21 31.05
N ARG A 391 19.09 25.92 31.11
CA ARG A 391 20.46 25.47 31.38
C ARG A 391 21.39 25.76 30.20
N TRP A 392 20.94 25.53 28.97
CA TRP A 392 21.73 25.82 27.77
C TRP A 392 21.91 27.32 27.56
N GLU A 393 20.89 28.13 27.85
CA GLU A 393 21.01 29.60 27.84
C GLU A 393 22.04 30.09 28.85
N ALA A 394 21.97 29.59 30.09
CA ALA A 394 22.94 29.91 31.13
C ALA A 394 24.36 29.50 30.71
N LEU A 395 24.50 28.36 30.03
CA LEU A 395 25.79 27.87 29.55
C LEU A 395 26.38 28.79 28.46
N VAL A 396 25.58 29.20 27.48
CA VAL A 396 26.01 30.13 26.42
C VAL A 396 26.44 31.46 27.03
N ARG A 397 25.64 32.03 27.93
CA ARG A 397 25.96 33.30 28.63
C ARG A 397 27.22 33.21 29.49
N ALA A 398 27.52 32.02 30.01
CA ALA A 398 28.72 31.82 30.82
C ALA A 398 30.02 31.70 29.99
N THR A 399 29.94 31.66 28.65
CA THR A 399 31.13 31.59 27.77
C THR A 399 31.83 32.95 27.63
N ARG A 400 32.79 33.08 26.68
CA ARG A 400 33.50 34.34 26.39
C ARG A 400 32.82 35.21 25.33
N LEU A 401 31.62 34.85 24.91
CA LEU A 401 30.80 35.69 24.03
C LEU A 401 30.45 37.01 24.75
N THR A 402 30.30 38.07 23.97
CA THR A 402 29.68 39.30 24.44
C THR A 402 28.20 39.05 24.75
N GLU A 403 27.60 39.92 25.57
CA GLU A 403 26.17 39.82 25.92
C GLU A 403 25.27 39.85 24.67
N ALA A 404 25.61 40.68 23.69
CA ALA A 404 24.90 40.77 22.42
C ALA A 404 24.99 39.48 21.58
N GLU A 405 26.18 38.91 21.43
CA GLU A 405 26.38 37.64 20.70
C GLU A 405 25.67 36.46 21.39
N ALA A 406 25.65 36.46 22.73
CA ALA A 406 24.98 35.41 23.50
C ALA A 406 23.46 35.49 23.33
N ASP A 407 22.86 36.68 23.40
CA ASP A 407 21.42 36.85 23.20
C ASP A 407 20.99 36.60 21.75
N GLU A 408 21.82 36.96 20.76
CA GLU A 408 21.62 36.61 19.35
C GLU A 408 21.66 35.08 19.14
N ALA A 409 22.64 34.39 19.72
CA ALA A 409 22.74 32.94 19.64
C ALA A 409 21.55 32.23 20.32
N ILE A 410 21.05 32.76 21.44
CA ILE A 410 19.88 32.21 22.15
C ILE A 410 18.59 32.45 21.35
N GLY A 411 18.47 33.60 20.69
CA GLY A 411 17.32 33.95 19.85
C GLY A 411 17.28 33.26 18.48
N SER A 412 18.37 32.61 18.06
CA SER A 412 18.45 31.92 16.77
C SER A 412 17.58 30.67 16.70
N THR A 413 17.02 30.40 15.51
CA THR A 413 16.31 29.14 15.21
C THR A 413 17.23 27.92 15.29
N ALA A 414 18.55 28.10 15.16
CA ALA A 414 19.55 27.05 15.31
C ALA A 414 19.85 26.68 16.78
N PHE A 415 19.39 27.47 17.75
CA PHE A 415 19.67 27.23 19.17
C PHE A 415 19.11 25.87 19.66
N GLY A 416 17.93 25.47 19.16
CA GLY A 416 17.36 24.16 19.47
C GLY A 416 18.24 23.00 19.00
N ALA A 417 18.82 23.11 17.79
CA ALA A 417 19.74 22.11 17.25
C ALA A 417 21.05 22.05 18.02
N LEU A 418 21.62 23.22 18.38
CA LEU A 418 22.77 23.32 19.29
C LEU A 418 22.49 22.63 20.64
N GLY A 419 21.33 22.90 21.24
CA GLY A 419 20.91 22.28 22.49
C GLY A 419 20.77 20.76 22.40
N ALA A 420 20.25 20.24 21.27
CA ALA A 420 20.16 18.79 21.03
C ALA A 420 21.55 18.13 20.91
N GLU A 421 22.50 18.77 20.21
CA GLU A 421 23.88 18.24 20.10
C GLU A 421 24.65 18.34 21.43
N LEU A 422 24.43 19.39 22.23
CA LEU A 422 25.00 19.49 23.58
C LEU A 422 24.44 18.41 24.51
N ARG A 423 23.14 18.12 24.42
CA ARG A 423 22.52 17.00 25.14
C ARG A 423 23.12 15.67 24.71
N ARG A 424 23.33 15.45 23.41
CA ARG A 424 24.01 14.26 22.89
C ARG A 424 25.44 14.14 23.42
N ALA A 425 26.20 15.23 23.40
CA ALA A 425 27.54 15.26 23.97
C ALA A 425 27.54 14.88 25.46
N GLU A 426 26.60 15.40 26.24
CA GLU A 426 26.48 15.05 27.66
C GLU A 426 26.12 13.57 27.86
N ALA A 427 25.16 13.05 27.08
CA ALA A 427 24.79 11.64 27.11
C ALA A 427 25.96 10.72 26.72
N ASP A 428 26.85 11.17 25.81
CA ASP A 428 28.07 10.46 25.43
C ASP A 428 29.21 10.59 26.47
N GLY A 429 28.97 11.28 27.58
CA GLY A 429 29.90 11.41 28.71
C GLY A 429 30.87 12.59 28.61
N TYR A 430 30.65 13.54 27.71
CA TYR A 430 31.43 14.77 27.61
C TYR A 430 30.92 15.84 28.60
N ASP A 431 31.84 16.70 29.05
CA ASP A 431 31.49 17.89 29.82
C ASP A 431 31.07 19.00 28.85
N ALA A 432 29.77 19.24 28.74
CA ALA A 432 29.20 20.23 27.82
C ALA A 432 29.71 21.65 28.08
N ASP A 433 29.99 22.02 29.35
CA ASP A 433 30.52 23.34 29.69
C ASP A 433 31.94 23.51 29.18
N ARG A 434 32.80 22.54 29.49
CA ARG A 434 34.18 22.55 29.04
C ARG A 434 34.27 22.51 27.51
N LEU A 435 33.41 21.71 26.86
CA LEU A 435 33.35 21.58 25.41
C LEU A 435 32.97 22.92 24.76
N LEU A 436 31.87 23.53 25.18
CA LEU A 436 31.38 24.75 24.56
C LEU A 436 32.37 25.91 24.77
N ARG A 437 32.93 26.09 25.96
CA ARG A 437 33.96 27.11 26.24
C ARG A 437 35.19 26.95 25.36
N ALA A 438 35.65 25.72 25.17
CA ALA A 438 36.80 25.43 24.31
C ALA A 438 36.50 25.78 22.85
N LEU A 439 35.30 25.46 22.35
CA LEU A 439 34.89 25.73 20.97
C LEU A 439 34.71 27.22 20.68
N VAL A 440 34.15 27.98 21.63
CA VAL A 440 34.05 29.45 21.55
C VAL A 440 35.45 30.08 21.51
N THR A 441 36.39 29.59 22.33
CA THR A 441 37.76 30.16 22.41
C THR A 441 38.64 29.75 21.23
N SER A 442 38.33 28.64 20.54
CA SER A 442 39.21 28.04 19.53
C SER A 442 39.36 28.85 18.23
N ARG A 443 38.34 29.64 17.86
CA ARG A 443 38.32 30.48 16.66
C ARG A 443 37.40 31.67 16.86
N PRO A 444 37.74 32.85 16.30
CA PRO A 444 36.86 34.02 16.26
C PRO A 444 35.46 33.69 15.69
N LEU A 445 34.48 34.47 16.10
CA LEU A 445 33.06 34.40 15.69
C LEU A 445 32.57 35.73 15.10
N ASP A 446 33.50 36.66 14.86
CA ASP A 446 33.30 38.02 14.35
C ASP A 446 32.71 38.06 12.93
N ASP A 447 33.01 37.05 12.10
CA ASP A 447 32.47 36.91 10.73
C ASP A 447 31.24 35.96 10.64
N ALA A 448 30.62 35.56 11.75
CA ALA A 448 29.53 34.58 11.74
C ALA A 448 28.15 35.24 11.56
N ASP A 449 27.45 34.89 10.47
CA ASP A 449 26.06 35.32 10.25
C ASP A 449 25.05 34.71 11.26
N ASP A 450 25.37 33.53 11.82
CA ASP A 450 24.60 32.90 12.90
C ASP A 450 25.55 32.15 13.85
N VAL A 451 25.77 32.73 15.03
CA VAL A 451 26.66 32.19 16.07
C VAL A 451 26.21 30.80 16.54
N ALA A 452 24.89 30.56 16.69
CA ALA A 452 24.37 29.29 17.16
C ALA A 452 24.56 28.17 16.11
N ALA A 453 24.34 28.47 14.83
CA ALA A 453 24.58 27.52 13.73
C ALA A 453 26.08 27.15 13.62
N VAL A 454 26.98 28.12 13.79
CA VAL A 454 28.43 27.87 13.79
C VAL A 454 28.84 27.02 14.98
N LEU A 455 28.32 27.30 16.18
CA LEU A 455 28.60 26.50 17.37
C LEU A 455 28.07 25.07 17.24
N HIS A 456 26.87 24.90 16.69
CA HIS A 456 26.27 23.59 16.40
C HIS A 456 27.19 22.75 15.50
N GLU A 457 27.64 23.30 14.37
CA GLU A 457 28.56 22.62 13.45
C GLU A 457 29.93 22.33 14.11
N ARG A 458 30.42 23.26 14.94
CA ARG A 458 31.68 23.06 15.70
C ARG A 458 31.56 21.90 16.69
N VAL A 459 30.42 21.76 17.38
CA VAL A 459 30.14 20.65 18.30
C VAL A 459 30.14 19.32 17.53
N ILE A 460 29.38 19.23 16.42
CA ILE A 460 29.35 18.03 15.58
C ILE A 460 30.77 17.62 15.16
N ARG A 461 31.55 18.56 14.60
CA ARG A 461 32.93 18.30 14.16
C ARG A 461 33.88 17.91 15.29
N ALA A 462 33.64 18.40 16.51
CA ALA A 462 34.47 18.08 17.67
C ALA A 462 34.21 16.65 18.14
N LEU A 463 32.94 16.25 18.21
CA LEU A 463 32.53 14.89 18.60
C LEU A 463 33.01 13.84 17.59
N THR A 464 32.93 14.14 16.29
CA THR A 464 33.41 13.22 15.24
C THR A 464 34.94 13.04 15.26
N ARG A 465 35.70 14.08 15.61
CA ARG A 465 37.18 14.03 15.60
C ARG A 465 37.80 13.40 16.84
N THR A 466 37.11 13.48 17.97
CA THR A 466 37.68 13.05 19.26
C THR A 466 37.64 11.53 19.47
N ASN A 467 36.80 10.78 18.75
CA ASN A 467 36.69 9.31 18.88
C ASN A 467 36.66 8.83 20.35
N GLY A 468 36.00 9.58 21.24
CA GLY A 468 35.89 9.29 22.67
C GLY A 468 37.00 9.87 23.56
N ALA A 469 38.04 10.49 22.99
CA ALA A 469 39.05 11.21 23.76
C ALA A 469 38.45 12.48 24.40
N GLY A 470 38.55 12.60 25.72
CA GLY A 470 38.01 13.74 26.48
C GLY A 470 36.67 13.50 27.16
N ARG A 471 36.13 12.27 27.13
CA ARG A 471 35.02 11.86 28.00
C ARG A 471 35.44 11.97 29.47
N VAL A 472 34.57 12.55 30.27
CA VAL A 472 34.77 12.69 31.72
C VAL A 472 33.98 11.67 32.53
N ARG A 473 33.01 10.99 31.89
CA ARG A 473 32.11 10.01 32.50
C ARG A 473 31.78 8.88 31.51
N GLN A 474 31.20 7.79 32.03
CA GLN A 474 30.63 6.74 31.19
C GLN A 474 29.40 7.25 30.42
N PRO A 475 29.21 6.86 29.15
CA PRO A 475 28.02 7.21 28.39
C PRO A 475 26.75 6.73 29.09
N ALA A 476 25.72 7.56 29.07
CA ALA A 476 24.40 7.18 29.53
C ALA A 476 23.81 6.12 28.60
N THR A 477 22.98 5.23 29.17
CA THR A 477 22.27 4.24 28.38
C THR A 477 21.17 4.95 27.57
N PRO A 478 21.13 4.79 26.23
CA PRO A 478 20.05 5.34 25.43
C PRO A 478 18.71 4.67 25.77
N ILE A 479 17.62 5.43 25.72
CA ILE A 479 16.27 4.92 25.95
C ILE A 479 15.91 4.01 24.77
N ALA A 480 15.52 2.78 25.09
CA ALA A 480 15.34 1.70 24.12
C ALA A 480 16.54 1.54 23.15
N GLY A 481 17.76 1.90 23.55
CA GLY A 481 18.97 1.79 22.73
C GLY A 481 19.11 2.83 21.61
N LEU A 482 18.13 3.73 21.45
CA LEU A 482 18.08 4.69 20.34
C LEU A 482 18.02 6.15 20.81
N ILE A 483 17.08 6.47 21.70
CA ILE A 483 16.75 7.86 22.03
C ILE A 483 17.73 8.42 23.08
N THR A 484 18.20 9.64 22.84
CA THR A 484 19.21 10.28 23.70
C THR A 484 18.56 10.81 24.98
N PRO A 485 18.97 10.35 26.17
CA PRO A 485 18.35 10.78 27.41
C PRO A 485 18.71 12.24 27.74
N ALA A 486 17.74 12.99 28.26
CA ALA A 486 17.95 14.30 28.84
C ALA A 486 18.49 14.16 30.28
N LEU A 487 19.69 14.68 30.51
CA LEU A 487 20.40 14.60 31.79
C LEU A 487 20.49 15.97 32.48
N GLY A 488 20.92 15.96 33.73
CA GLY A 488 21.19 17.15 34.53
C GLY A 488 19.98 17.71 35.29
N THR A 489 20.16 18.95 35.78
CA THR A 489 19.15 19.65 36.58
C THR A 489 18.03 20.18 35.70
N MET A 490 16.79 19.91 36.10
CA MET A 490 15.55 20.35 35.47
C MET A 490 14.44 20.35 36.52
N ASP A 491 13.30 20.94 36.19
CA ASP A 491 12.10 20.90 37.04
C ASP A 491 11.61 19.44 37.27
N GLU A 492 11.01 19.14 38.44
CA GLU A 492 10.58 17.76 38.76
C GLU A 492 9.39 17.32 37.89
N ASP A 493 8.52 18.23 37.47
CA ASP A 493 7.38 17.89 36.60
C ASP A 493 7.89 17.50 35.21
N MET A 494 8.86 18.25 34.68
CA MET A 494 9.54 17.92 33.42
C MET A 494 10.33 16.61 33.51
N ARG A 495 11.04 16.39 34.63
CA ARG A 495 11.75 15.13 34.87
C ARG A 495 10.79 13.94 34.90
N THR A 496 9.64 14.09 35.54
CA THR A 496 8.60 13.06 35.62
C THR A 496 8.03 12.78 34.24
N ALA A 497 7.67 13.82 33.48
CA ALA A 497 7.17 13.67 32.11
C ALA A 497 8.17 12.94 31.20
N LEU A 498 9.47 13.26 31.29
CA LEU A 498 10.52 12.55 30.54
C LEU A 498 10.64 11.09 30.94
N ARG A 499 10.57 10.76 32.23
CA ARG A 499 10.58 9.35 32.70
C ARG A 499 9.37 8.57 32.18
N GLU A 500 8.19 9.17 32.18
CA GLU A 500 6.97 8.56 31.66
C GLU A 500 7.08 8.26 30.16
N ARG A 501 7.54 9.22 29.35
CA ARG A 501 7.75 9.00 27.90
C ARG A 501 8.82 7.96 27.63
N ALA A 502 9.91 7.96 28.41
CA ALA A 502 10.93 6.93 28.30
C ALA A 502 10.37 5.53 28.59
N ALA A 503 9.53 5.39 29.62
CA ALA A 503 8.87 4.13 29.96
C ALA A 503 7.92 3.66 28.85
N LEU A 504 7.15 4.57 28.24
CA LEU A 504 6.25 4.25 27.11
C LEU A 504 7.04 3.78 25.87
N ILE A 505 8.16 4.44 25.55
CA ILE A 505 9.05 4.03 24.45
C ILE A 505 9.57 2.61 24.68
N GLU A 506 10.06 2.32 25.89
CA GLU A 506 10.59 0.99 26.22
C GLU A 506 9.49 -0.09 26.22
N GLN A 507 8.31 0.24 26.76
CA GLN A 507 7.17 -0.68 26.77
C GLN A 507 6.69 -1.02 25.35
N ARG A 508 6.59 -0.03 24.45
CA ARG A 508 6.24 -0.28 23.04
C ARG A 508 7.29 -1.17 22.37
N ALA A 509 8.58 -0.85 22.54
CA ALA A 509 9.65 -1.64 21.94
C ALA A 509 9.69 -3.09 22.48
N ASP A 510 9.45 -3.29 23.78
CA ASP A 510 9.36 -4.63 24.39
C ASP A 510 8.16 -5.42 23.87
N ALA A 511 7.00 -4.78 23.71
CA ALA A 511 5.81 -5.42 23.14
C ALA A 511 6.07 -5.90 21.70
N LEU A 512 6.71 -5.06 20.87
CA LEU A 512 7.09 -5.41 19.49
C LEU A 512 8.08 -6.59 19.44
N VAL A 513 9.04 -6.65 20.37
CA VAL A 513 9.95 -7.80 20.47
C VAL A 513 9.20 -9.06 20.87
N ALA A 514 8.31 -8.98 21.88
CA ALA A 514 7.56 -10.13 22.35
C ALA A 514 6.64 -10.71 21.26
N GLU A 515 5.94 -9.86 20.51
CA GLU A 515 5.11 -10.25 19.37
C GLU A 515 5.95 -10.90 18.26
N ALA A 516 7.09 -10.28 17.90
CA ALA A 516 7.94 -10.76 16.84
C ALA A 516 8.64 -12.10 17.16
N VAL A 517 8.99 -12.32 18.44
CA VAL A 517 9.47 -13.62 18.92
C VAL A 517 8.37 -14.67 18.86
N GLY A 518 7.16 -14.34 19.34
CA GLY A 518 6.02 -15.26 19.34
C GLY A 518 5.58 -15.70 17.93
N THR A 519 5.71 -14.81 16.95
CA THR A 519 5.35 -15.05 15.54
C THR A 519 6.53 -15.52 14.67
N SER A 520 7.75 -15.60 15.23
CA SER A 520 8.97 -15.90 14.47
C SER A 520 9.18 -14.97 13.26
N ALA A 521 8.98 -13.67 13.46
CA ALA A 521 9.12 -12.66 12.41
C ALA A 521 10.51 -12.71 11.75
N ALA A 522 10.57 -12.49 10.44
CA ALA A 522 11.79 -12.67 9.64
C ALA A 522 13.01 -11.87 10.18
N TRP A 523 12.79 -10.65 10.66
CA TRP A 523 13.85 -9.81 11.21
C TRP A 523 14.38 -10.29 12.57
N VAL A 524 13.55 -10.97 13.38
CA VAL A 524 13.98 -11.58 14.64
C VAL A 524 14.79 -12.83 14.39
N VAL A 525 14.43 -13.60 13.37
CA VAL A 525 15.22 -14.78 12.96
C VAL A 525 16.66 -14.38 12.60
N GLU A 526 16.87 -13.20 12.02
CA GLU A 526 18.21 -12.68 11.71
C GLU A 526 19.04 -12.35 12.97
N LEU A 527 18.41 -12.08 14.11
CA LEU A 527 19.08 -11.86 15.40
C LEU A 527 19.58 -13.15 16.05
N GLY A 528 19.18 -14.32 15.53
CA GLY A 528 19.42 -15.62 16.15
C GLY A 528 18.37 -16.00 17.19
N THR A 529 18.39 -17.26 17.62
CA THR A 529 17.42 -17.79 18.60
C THR A 529 17.66 -17.23 19.99
N GLU A 530 16.59 -16.85 20.68
CA GLU A 530 16.66 -16.40 22.08
C GLU A 530 17.38 -17.47 22.95
N PRO A 531 18.45 -17.10 23.67
CA PRO A 531 19.19 -18.04 24.52
C PRO A 531 18.32 -18.66 25.62
N ALA A 532 18.59 -19.92 25.96
CA ALA A 532 17.89 -20.60 27.06
C ALA A 532 18.33 -20.11 28.46
N ASP A 533 19.53 -19.54 28.57
CA ASP A 533 20.02 -18.93 29.82
C ASP A 533 19.27 -17.60 30.07
N PRO A 534 18.55 -17.44 31.21
CA PRO A 534 17.79 -16.23 31.51
C PRO A 534 18.60 -14.93 31.48
N GLN A 535 19.89 -14.96 31.83
CA GLN A 535 20.75 -13.77 31.81
C GLN A 535 21.13 -13.37 30.39
N LEU A 536 21.48 -14.35 29.55
CA LEU A 536 21.76 -14.11 28.14
C LEU A 536 20.50 -13.72 27.37
N ALA A 537 19.35 -14.31 27.70
CA ALA A 537 18.04 -13.95 27.15
C ALA A 537 17.70 -12.47 27.44
N ALA A 538 17.92 -12.00 28.68
CA ALA A 538 17.70 -10.60 29.03
C ALA A 538 18.60 -9.64 28.24
N LEU A 539 19.87 -10.00 28.03
CA LEU A 539 20.80 -9.20 27.21
C LEU A 539 20.38 -9.23 25.73
N TRP A 540 20.01 -10.39 25.20
CA TRP A 540 19.55 -10.54 23.82
C TRP A 540 18.28 -9.71 23.58
N ARG A 541 17.31 -9.74 24.51
CA ARG A 541 16.08 -8.93 24.43
C ARG A 541 16.36 -7.43 24.46
N ARG A 542 17.38 -6.99 25.21
CA ARG A 542 17.82 -5.58 25.21
C ARG A 542 18.39 -5.14 23.85
N GLU A 543 19.15 -6.01 23.19
CA GLU A 543 19.63 -5.72 21.82
C GLU A 543 18.48 -5.76 20.81
N ALA A 544 17.58 -6.74 20.91
CA ALA A 544 16.37 -6.83 20.07
C ALA A 544 15.46 -5.60 20.24
N ARG A 545 15.34 -5.05 21.45
CA ARG A 545 14.61 -3.80 21.73
C ARG A 545 15.16 -2.63 20.92
N THR A 546 16.48 -2.53 20.79
CA THR A 546 17.13 -1.47 20.00
C THR A 546 16.74 -1.55 18.53
N VAL A 547 16.69 -2.78 18.00
CA VAL A 547 16.28 -3.04 16.61
C VAL A 547 14.79 -2.77 16.41
N ALA A 548 13.94 -3.19 17.35
CA ALA A 548 12.50 -2.92 17.31
C ALA A 548 12.20 -1.41 17.37
N ALA A 549 12.86 -0.67 18.27
CA ALA A 549 12.72 0.77 18.39
C ALA A 549 13.13 1.50 17.10
N TYR A 550 14.24 1.09 16.48
CA TYR A 550 14.66 1.63 15.18
C TYR A 550 13.62 1.34 14.09
N ARG A 551 13.15 0.09 13.98
CA ARG A 551 12.17 -0.31 12.97
C ARG A 551 10.86 0.47 13.09
N ASP A 552 10.34 0.62 14.30
CA ASP A 552 9.09 1.34 14.58
C ASP A 552 9.25 2.86 14.35
N THR A 553 10.42 3.42 14.70
CA THR A 553 10.74 4.85 14.46
C THR A 553 10.70 5.22 12.97
N TYR A 554 11.14 4.32 12.09
CA TYR A 554 11.28 4.57 10.65
C TYR A 554 10.25 3.80 9.79
N GLY A 555 9.23 3.19 10.40
CA GLY A 555 8.16 2.48 9.69
C GLY A 555 8.63 1.26 8.88
N ILE A 556 9.66 0.55 9.35
CA ILE A 556 10.28 -0.56 8.62
C ILE A 556 9.57 -1.87 8.95
N THR A 557 8.88 -2.45 7.98
CA THR A 557 8.09 -3.68 8.15
C THR A 557 8.77 -4.92 7.57
N ALA A 558 9.34 -4.84 6.36
CA ALA A 558 9.76 -6.02 5.58
C ALA A 558 11.18 -6.56 5.87
N SER A 559 12.16 -5.69 6.12
CA SER A 559 13.58 -6.07 6.31
C SER A 559 14.13 -5.51 7.60
N THR A 560 15.21 -6.07 8.15
CA THR A 560 15.69 -5.76 9.50
C THR A 560 16.09 -4.30 9.69
N LEU A 561 16.71 -3.67 8.69
CA LEU A 561 17.15 -2.26 8.75
C LEU A 561 16.55 -1.32 7.69
N GLY A 562 15.80 -1.83 6.71
CA GLY A 562 15.25 -1.01 5.63
C GLY A 562 16.30 -0.34 4.73
N LEU A 563 15.84 0.55 3.86
CA LEU A 563 16.72 1.48 3.12
C LEU A 563 17.11 2.63 4.05
N VAL A 564 18.42 2.81 4.26
CA VAL A 564 18.95 3.93 5.04
C VAL A 564 19.14 5.11 4.10
N GLY A 565 18.40 6.20 4.31
CA GLY A 565 18.52 7.41 3.51
C GLY A 565 19.77 8.23 3.83
N ASP A 566 19.90 9.40 3.19
CA ASP A 566 21.03 10.32 3.39
C ASP A 566 20.95 11.13 4.71
N ASP A 567 19.82 11.05 5.41
CA ASP A 567 19.61 11.71 6.70
C ASP A 567 20.67 11.27 7.73
N ALA A 568 21.34 12.26 8.34
CA ALA A 568 22.44 11.99 9.26
C ALA A 568 21.96 11.31 10.55
N ARG A 569 20.75 11.65 11.02
CA ARG A 569 20.14 11.03 12.20
C ARG A 569 19.80 9.57 11.94
N GLN A 570 19.09 9.28 10.84
CA GLN A 570 18.80 7.89 10.45
C GLN A 570 20.06 7.05 10.28
N ARG A 571 21.14 7.59 9.71
CA ARG A 571 22.41 6.86 9.58
C ARG A 571 23.03 6.49 10.93
N ALA A 572 23.00 7.41 11.90
CA ALA A 572 23.51 7.15 13.25
C ALA A 572 22.67 6.10 13.98
N ASP A 573 21.34 6.22 13.88
CA ASP A 573 20.39 5.29 14.48
C ASP A 573 20.46 3.89 13.86
N ALA A 574 20.63 3.82 12.53
CA ALA A 574 20.90 2.57 11.82
C ALA A 574 22.23 1.92 12.23
N ALA A 575 23.27 2.72 12.55
CA ALA A 575 24.53 2.19 13.05
C ALA A 575 24.36 1.53 14.44
N ARG A 576 23.60 2.16 15.34
CA ARG A 576 23.28 1.54 16.65
C ARG A 576 22.50 0.25 16.49
N ALA A 577 21.51 0.22 15.58
CA ALA A 577 20.73 -0.97 15.29
C ALA A 577 21.60 -2.10 14.70
N ARG A 578 22.55 -1.79 13.81
CA ARG A 578 23.54 -2.76 13.29
C ARG A 578 24.39 -3.36 14.40
N ASP A 579 24.93 -2.52 15.29
CA ASP A 579 25.73 -3.00 16.40
C ASP A 579 24.92 -3.88 17.35
N ALA A 580 23.64 -3.55 17.56
CA ALA A 580 22.73 -4.37 18.34
C ALA A 580 22.44 -5.73 17.69
N ILE A 581 22.24 -5.77 16.37
CA ILE A 581 22.09 -7.02 15.61
C ILE A 581 23.32 -7.92 15.82
N LEU A 582 24.52 -7.37 15.67
CA LEU A 582 25.76 -8.13 15.84
C LEU A 582 25.91 -8.68 17.27
N ARG A 583 25.59 -7.88 18.29
CA ARG A 583 25.62 -8.32 19.69
C ARG A 583 24.56 -9.39 19.98
N ALA A 584 23.35 -9.26 19.45
CA ALA A 584 22.30 -10.26 19.59
C ALA A 584 22.74 -11.60 18.96
N GLN A 585 23.31 -11.58 17.77
CA GLN A 585 23.84 -12.76 17.09
C GLN A 585 24.96 -13.44 17.88
N GLN A 586 25.85 -12.65 18.50
CA GLN A 586 26.90 -13.18 19.38
C GLN A 586 26.34 -13.85 20.64
N LEU A 587 25.30 -13.27 21.24
CA LEU A 587 24.63 -13.83 22.42
C LEU A 587 23.85 -15.11 22.08
N ALA A 588 23.34 -15.21 20.86
CA ALA A 588 22.61 -16.38 20.36
C ALA A 588 23.53 -17.52 19.89
N ALA A 589 24.83 -17.28 19.72
CA ALA A 589 25.77 -18.31 19.30
C ALA A 589 25.95 -19.38 20.40
N PRO A 590 25.92 -20.68 20.06
CA PRO A 590 26.21 -21.73 21.04
C PRO A 590 27.64 -21.56 21.57
N ALA A 591 27.83 -21.69 22.89
CA ALA A 591 29.14 -21.69 23.50
C ALA A 591 30.00 -22.79 22.85
N ALA A 592 31.04 -22.40 22.12
CA ALA A 592 32.01 -23.36 21.59
C ALA A 592 32.62 -24.13 22.77
N GLU A 593 32.50 -25.47 22.74
CA GLU A 593 33.23 -26.33 23.69
C GLU A 593 34.74 -26.02 23.61
N PRO A 594 35.46 -25.97 24.73
CA PRO A 594 36.90 -25.79 24.71
C PRO A 594 37.55 -27.02 24.06
N ASP A 595 38.26 -26.79 22.95
CA ASP A 595 39.04 -27.80 22.22
C ASP A 595 39.97 -28.58 23.17
N PRO A 596 39.96 -29.92 23.16
CA PRO A 596 40.88 -30.70 23.97
C PRO A 596 42.29 -30.65 23.35
N ILE A 597 43.18 -29.86 23.96
CA ILE A 597 44.65 -29.98 23.99
C ILE A 597 45.30 -30.52 22.70
N ALA A 598 45.80 -29.63 21.84
CA ALA A 598 46.80 -29.98 20.83
C ALA A 598 48.20 -30.13 21.46
N PRO A 599 49.05 -31.07 21.00
CA PRO A 599 50.34 -31.37 21.63
C PRO A 599 51.40 -30.31 21.30
N ALA A 600 52.29 -30.07 22.27
CA ALA A 600 53.38 -29.11 22.20
C ALA A 600 54.34 -29.39 21.02
N VAL A 601 54.43 -28.45 20.09
CA VAL A 601 55.50 -28.40 19.08
C VAL A 601 56.76 -27.83 19.74
N ARG A 602 57.78 -28.68 19.90
CA ARG A 602 59.14 -28.27 20.28
C ARG A 602 59.75 -27.40 19.17
N VAL A 603 60.03 -26.14 19.48
CA VAL A 603 60.87 -25.27 18.65
C VAL A 603 62.34 -25.53 19.01
N ALA A 604 63.13 -25.98 18.03
CA ALA A 604 64.58 -26.06 18.13
C ALA A 604 65.19 -24.65 17.96
N ALA A 605 66.10 -24.29 18.87
CA ALA A 605 66.85 -23.04 18.85
C ALA A 605 67.87 -22.98 17.69
N PRO A 606 68.18 -21.80 17.14
CA PRO A 606 69.20 -21.67 16.10
C PRO A 606 70.61 -21.75 16.72
N ARG A 607 71.54 -22.38 15.99
CA ARG A 607 72.98 -22.31 16.29
C ARG A 607 73.60 -21.16 15.48
N LEU A 608 74.23 -20.25 16.23
CA LEU A 608 75.24 -19.22 15.91
C LEU A 608 75.08 -18.41 14.62
#